data_AF-A0A2V2X609-F1
#
_entry.id   AF-A0A2V2X609-F1
#
_cell.length_a   1.000
_cell.length_b   1.000
_cell.length_c   1.000
_cell.angle_alpha   90.00
_cell.angle_beta   90.00
_cell.angle_gamma   90.00
#
_symmetry.space_group_name_H-M   'P 1'
#
loop_
_entity.id
_entity.type
_entity.pdbx_description
1 polymer ?
#
loop_
_entity_poly.entity_id
_entity_poly.type
_entity_poly.pdbx_seq_one_letter_code
_entity_poly.pdbx_strand_id
1 'polypeptide(L)'
;MLEEFFRDPTRYIRGKGALNEMQASGRYLGMKRAVKGEVIFDEDTRRLCDKGVNNLPGWSLAAAEVKAAVHNSTKRFLDAAAEEARNPTTTSAPEKLEGVCKSVHNARRSHAVELPDDDERIKTGTGMGVHEGKPEQSWSYRKVGNTLEKDDAVQQCGSAPPVLMVLASEKGWPYSWHTIQDLPKDVFVNCEVERVWQTVKGDVTAWSSSHRGTDFKPKRRVLIGTPGIGKSVNAGSYLLYQLLHCDATKLQVVVHCFGEEMRTCLTRPAGR
;
A
#
# COMPACT_ATOMS: atom_id res chain seq x y z
N MET A 1 -21.40 1.40 3.06
CA MET A 1 -21.63 1.90 1.68
C MET A 1 -21.35 0.80 0.63
N LEU A 2 -20.13 0.23 0.54
CA LEU A 2 -19.86 -0.86 -0.43
C LEU A 2 -20.55 -2.19 -0.09
N GLU A 3 -20.57 -2.58 1.18
CA GLU A 3 -21.33 -3.77 1.62
C GLU A 3 -22.81 -3.68 1.24
N GLU A 4 -23.44 -2.55 1.52
CA GLU A 4 -24.84 -2.28 1.21
C GLU A 4 -25.10 -2.27 -0.31
N PHE A 5 -24.17 -1.72 -1.09
CA PHE A 5 -24.20 -1.78 -2.54
C PHE A 5 -24.17 -3.23 -3.06
N PHE A 6 -23.31 -4.10 -2.52
CA PHE A 6 -23.26 -5.50 -2.93
C PHE A 6 -24.40 -6.36 -2.38
N ARG A 7 -25.06 -5.91 -1.30
CA ARG A 7 -26.25 -6.53 -0.72
C ARG A 7 -27.48 -6.28 -1.58
N ASP A 8 -27.67 -5.05 -2.06
CA ASP A 8 -28.75 -4.70 -2.97
C ASP A 8 -28.32 -3.63 -4.00
N PRO A 9 -27.68 -4.05 -5.11
CA PRO A 9 -27.17 -3.13 -6.13
C PRO A 9 -28.29 -2.46 -6.94
N THR A 10 -29.53 -2.99 -6.89
CA THR A 10 -30.67 -2.44 -7.63
C THR A 10 -31.14 -1.11 -7.06
N ARG A 11 -30.85 -0.83 -5.78
CA ARG A 11 -31.09 0.48 -5.16
C ARG A 11 -30.19 1.59 -5.71
N TYR A 12 -29.04 1.22 -6.27
CA TYR A 12 -28.01 2.15 -6.72
C TYR A 12 -27.90 2.22 -8.24
N ILE A 13 -28.25 1.15 -8.96
CA ILE A 13 -28.24 1.08 -10.42
C ILE A 13 -29.65 0.75 -10.93
N ARG A 14 -30.32 1.77 -11.49
CA ARG A 14 -31.69 1.65 -12.03
C ARG A 14 -31.73 0.94 -13.40
N GLY A 15 -30.64 0.95 -14.16
CA GLY A 15 -30.55 0.31 -15.47
C GLY A 15 -30.31 -1.19 -15.36
N LYS A 16 -31.34 -2.01 -15.58
CA LYS A 16 -31.26 -3.48 -15.53
C LYS A 16 -30.20 -4.07 -16.48
N GLY A 17 -30.07 -3.53 -17.70
CA GLY A 17 -29.08 -4.00 -18.68
C GLY A 17 -27.64 -3.79 -18.21
N ALA A 18 -27.31 -2.56 -17.82
CA ALA A 18 -25.99 -2.20 -17.28
C ALA A 18 -25.66 -2.97 -15.99
N LEU A 19 -26.65 -3.17 -15.11
CA LEU A 19 -26.45 -3.97 -13.90
C LEU A 19 -26.13 -5.43 -14.22
N ASN A 20 -26.81 -6.03 -15.19
CA ASN A 20 -26.55 -7.42 -15.61
C ASN A 20 -25.15 -7.56 -16.22
N GLU A 21 -24.73 -6.64 -17.08
CA GLU A 21 -23.38 -6.62 -17.67
C GLU A 21 -22.30 -6.44 -16.60
N MET A 22 -22.51 -5.52 -15.65
CA MET A 22 -21.61 -5.34 -14.52
C MET A 22 -21.51 -6.60 -13.66
N GLN A 23 -22.63 -7.24 -13.33
CA GLN A 23 -22.67 -8.45 -12.50
C GLN A 23 -22.04 -9.65 -13.19
N ALA A 24 -22.11 -9.73 -14.52
CA ALA A 24 -21.43 -10.74 -15.32
C ALA A 24 -19.91 -10.55 -15.38
N SER A 25 -19.41 -9.35 -15.04
CA SER A 25 -17.98 -9.07 -15.07
C SER A 25 -17.22 -9.77 -13.93
N GLY A 26 -16.06 -10.35 -14.27
CA GLY A 26 -15.15 -10.93 -13.27
C GLY A 26 -14.67 -9.91 -12.23
N ARG A 27 -14.59 -8.62 -12.60
CA ARG A 27 -14.22 -7.52 -11.67
C ARG A 27 -15.28 -7.33 -10.58
N TYR A 28 -16.57 -7.36 -10.93
CA TYR A 28 -17.65 -7.27 -9.96
C TYR A 28 -17.68 -8.46 -9.00
N LEU A 29 -17.50 -9.68 -9.52
CA LEU A 29 -17.41 -10.90 -8.71
C LEU A 29 -16.21 -10.87 -7.76
N GLY A 30 -15.05 -10.39 -8.23
CA GLY A 30 -13.85 -10.22 -7.41
C GLY A 30 -14.08 -9.22 -6.27
N MET A 31 -14.68 -8.07 -6.57
CA MET A 31 -14.97 -7.04 -5.56
C MET A 31 -16.03 -7.50 -4.56
N LYS A 32 -17.08 -8.19 -5.01
CA LYS A 32 -18.08 -8.82 -4.14
C LYS A 32 -17.46 -9.85 -3.20
N ARG A 33 -16.52 -10.68 -3.68
CA ARG A 33 -15.78 -11.64 -2.84
C ARG A 33 -14.90 -10.92 -1.81
N ALA A 34 -14.20 -9.87 -2.19
CA ALA A 34 -13.35 -9.09 -1.29
C ALA A 34 -14.17 -8.45 -0.16
N VAL A 35 -15.26 -7.75 -0.50
CA VAL A 35 -16.16 -7.14 0.49
C VAL A 35 -16.78 -8.21 1.38
N LYS A 36 -17.19 -9.36 0.83
CA LYS A 36 -17.71 -10.46 1.64
C LYS A 36 -16.64 -11.04 2.58
N GLY A 37 -15.39 -11.16 2.13
CA GLY A 37 -14.26 -11.56 2.96
C GLY A 37 -14.00 -10.57 4.10
N GLU A 38 -14.01 -9.27 3.82
CA GLU A 38 -13.88 -8.21 4.83
C GLU A 38 -14.98 -8.27 5.89
N VAL A 39 -16.24 -8.47 5.48
CA VAL A 39 -17.37 -8.60 6.42
C VAL A 39 -17.22 -9.85 7.32
N ILE A 40 -16.76 -10.97 6.75
CA ILE A 40 -16.49 -12.18 7.53
C ILE A 40 -15.41 -11.93 8.59
N PHE A 41 -14.32 -11.25 8.23
CA PHE A 41 -13.26 -10.91 9.18
C PHE A 41 -13.72 -9.90 10.24
N ASP A 42 -14.53 -8.90 9.87
CA ASP A 42 -15.05 -7.91 10.82
C ASP A 42 -16.03 -8.55 11.83
N GLU A 43 -16.90 -9.45 11.37
CA GLU A 43 -17.82 -10.17 12.26
C GLU A 43 -17.07 -11.14 13.19
N ASP A 44 -16.10 -11.89 12.68
CA ASP A 44 -15.24 -12.73 13.52
C ASP A 44 -14.46 -11.90 14.55
N THR A 45 -13.97 -10.71 14.15
CA THR A 45 -13.26 -9.78 15.05
C THR A 45 -14.17 -9.34 16.19
N ARG A 46 -15.41 -8.90 15.90
CA ARG A 46 -16.37 -8.49 16.93
C ARG A 46 -16.72 -9.64 17.88
N ARG A 47 -17.00 -10.83 17.35
CA ARG A 47 -17.29 -12.04 18.14
C ARG A 47 -16.14 -12.43 19.07
N LEU A 48 -14.91 -12.29 18.60
CA LEU A 48 -13.72 -12.55 19.40
C LEU A 48 -13.56 -11.49 20.50
N CYS A 49 -13.76 -10.21 20.18
CA CYS A 49 -13.73 -9.12 21.16
C CYS A 49 -14.78 -9.29 22.26
N ASP A 50 -16.02 -9.64 21.90
CA ASP A 50 -17.12 -9.90 22.85
C ASP A 50 -16.80 -11.05 23.81
N LYS A 51 -16.01 -12.03 23.33
CA LYS A 51 -15.53 -13.18 24.12
C LYS A 51 -14.19 -12.92 24.82
N GLY A 52 -13.71 -11.67 24.82
CA GLY A 52 -12.48 -11.25 25.49
C GLY A 52 -11.18 -11.64 24.74
N VAL A 53 -11.28 -12.16 23.52
CA VAL A 53 -10.13 -12.56 22.70
C VAL A 53 -9.68 -11.36 21.87
N ASN A 54 -8.85 -10.51 22.48
CA ASN A 54 -8.38 -9.25 21.89
C ASN A 54 -6.92 -9.30 21.38
N ASN A 55 -6.26 -10.45 21.51
CA ASN A 55 -4.87 -10.64 21.10
C ASN A 55 -4.55 -12.13 20.83
N LEU A 56 -3.38 -12.38 20.25
CA LEU A 56 -2.89 -13.72 19.89
C LEU A 56 -2.77 -14.69 21.08
N PRO A 57 -2.25 -14.29 22.26
CA PRO A 57 -2.31 -15.12 23.46
C PRO A 57 -3.75 -15.49 23.87
N GLY A 58 -4.67 -14.53 23.78
CA GLY A 58 -6.09 -14.74 24.01
C GLY A 58 -6.70 -15.75 23.04
N TRP A 59 -6.30 -15.71 21.76
CA TRP A 59 -6.71 -16.73 20.78
C TRP A 59 -6.12 -18.10 21.11
N SER A 60 -4.84 -18.16 21.47
CA SER A 60 -4.15 -19.39 21.86
C SER A 60 -4.86 -20.09 23.02
N LEU A 61 -5.32 -19.31 24.01
CA LEU A 61 -5.99 -19.76 25.24
C LEU A 61 -7.52 -19.83 25.10
N ALA A 62 -8.09 -19.43 23.96
CA ALA A 62 -9.53 -19.41 23.77
C ALA A 62 -10.14 -20.83 23.84
N ALA A 63 -11.29 -20.95 24.49
CA ALA A 63 -12.02 -22.21 24.57
C ALA A 63 -12.43 -22.72 23.17
N ALA A 64 -12.56 -24.04 23.02
CA ALA A 64 -12.89 -24.67 21.74
C ALA A 64 -14.19 -24.12 21.10
N GLU A 65 -15.17 -23.78 21.93
CA GLU A 65 -16.44 -23.17 21.51
C GLU A 65 -16.26 -21.75 20.94
N VAL A 66 -15.27 -21.00 21.45
CA VAL A 66 -14.91 -19.68 20.90
C VAL A 66 -14.26 -19.85 19.53
N LYS A 67 -13.33 -20.81 19.41
CA LYS A 67 -12.63 -21.11 18.15
C LYS A 67 -13.55 -21.69 17.07
N ALA A 68 -14.57 -22.46 17.47
CA ALA A 68 -15.55 -23.05 16.54
C ALA A 68 -16.55 -22.02 15.98
N ALA A 69 -16.75 -20.89 16.68
CA ALA A 69 -17.68 -19.84 16.27
C ALA A 69 -17.10 -18.87 15.22
N VAL A 70 -15.81 -18.99 14.90
CA VAL A 70 -15.05 -18.17 13.97
C VAL A 70 -14.98 -18.85 12.61
N HIS A 71 -15.01 -18.09 11.52
CA HIS A 71 -14.90 -18.65 10.18
C HIS A 71 -13.57 -19.39 9.98
N ASN A 72 -13.59 -20.50 9.21
CA ASN A 72 -12.43 -21.37 9.04
C ASN A 72 -11.20 -20.64 8.45
N SER A 73 -11.43 -19.62 7.61
CA SER A 73 -10.36 -18.76 7.08
C SER A 73 -9.65 -17.99 8.20
N THR A 74 -10.40 -17.28 9.04
CA THR A 74 -9.87 -16.53 10.19
C THR A 74 -9.20 -17.46 11.19
N LYS A 75 -9.79 -18.63 11.44
CA LYS A 75 -9.19 -19.68 12.27
C LYS A 75 -7.82 -20.11 11.75
N ARG A 76 -7.70 -20.43 10.45
CA ARG A 76 -6.40 -20.81 9.84
C ARG A 76 -5.34 -19.72 9.99
N PHE A 77 -5.70 -18.45 9.78
CA PHE A 77 -4.77 -17.32 9.98
C PHE A 77 -4.34 -17.17 11.44
N LEU A 78 -5.29 -17.23 12.38
CA LEU A 78 -5.00 -17.06 13.80
C LEU A 78 -4.22 -18.24 14.38
N ASP A 79 -4.51 -19.47 13.95
CA ASP A 79 -3.76 -20.66 14.33
C ASP A 79 -2.34 -20.62 13.75
N ALA A 80 -2.16 -20.20 12.49
CA ALA A 80 -0.83 -20.01 11.89
C ALA A 80 -0.02 -18.95 12.65
N ALA A 81 -0.61 -17.78 12.91
CA ALA A 81 0.04 -16.72 13.66
C ALA A 81 0.32 -17.09 15.13
N ALA A 82 -0.51 -17.93 15.76
CA ALA A 82 -0.31 -18.42 17.12
C ALA A 82 0.80 -19.47 17.21
N GLU A 83 0.88 -20.38 16.23
CA GLU A 83 1.99 -21.33 16.12
C GLU A 83 3.31 -20.62 15.86
N GLU A 84 3.31 -19.58 15.01
CA GLU A 84 4.49 -18.72 14.79
C GLU A 84 4.90 -18.02 16.10
N ALA A 85 3.95 -17.43 16.83
CA ALA A 85 4.21 -16.77 18.10
C ALA A 85 4.67 -17.74 19.23
N ARG A 86 4.36 -19.05 19.12
CA ARG A 86 4.74 -20.09 20.08
C ARG A 86 6.11 -20.71 19.81
N ASN A 87 6.74 -20.40 18.69
CA ASN A 87 8.11 -20.77 18.38
C ASN A 87 9.06 -19.61 18.72
N PRO A 88 9.51 -19.45 19.99
CA PRO A 88 10.57 -18.50 20.31
C PRO A 88 11.90 -18.88 19.64
N THR A 89 12.01 -20.11 19.13
CA THR A 89 13.14 -20.58 18.30
C THR A 89 13.07 -20.02 16.87
N THR A 90 11.89 -19.59 16.40
CA THR A 90 11.78 -18.54 15.38
C THR A 90 11.93 -17.19 16.06
N THR A 91 13.02 -17.04 16.82
CA THR A 91 13.77 -15.80 16.76
C THR A 91 14.23 -15.72 15.31
N SER A 92 13.33 -15.30 14.41
CA SER A 92 13.78 -14.53 13.26
C SER A 92 14.36 -13.28 13.89
N ALA A 93 15.63 -13.37 14.32
CA ALA A 93 16.49 -12.21 14.35
C ALA A 93 16.17 -11.50 13.04
N PRO A 94 15.55 -10.30 13.09
CA PRO A 94 14.69 -9.75 12.04
C PRO A 94 15.31 -10.13 10.73
N GLU A 95 14.75 -11.11 9.99
CA GLU A 95 15.51 -11.93 9.05
C GLU A 95 16.30 -10.96 8.19
N LYS A 96 17.58 -10.79 8.55
CA LYS A 96 18.40 -9.66 8.09
C LYS A 96 18.79 -10.17 6.74
N LEU A 97 17.88 -10.04 5.79
CA LEU A 97 18.12 -10.29 4.39
C LEU A 97 19.19 -9.25 4.04
N GLU A 98 20.44 -9.70 4.16
CA GLU A 98 21.57 -8.82 4.35
C GLU A 98 21.64 -7.91 3.14
N GLY A 99 21.35 -6.62 3.37
CA GLY A 99 21.35 -5.63 2.32
C GLY A 99 20.08 -5.48 1.47
N VAL A 100 18.93 -6.13 1.74
CA VAL A 100 17.67 -5.80 1.03
C VAL A 100 17.19 -4.38 1.38
N CYS A 101 17.11 -4.01 2.67
CA CYS A 101 16.80 -2.62 3.05
C CYS A 101 17.84 -1.64 2.46
N LYS A 102 19.12 -2.05 2.39
CA LYS A 102 20.19 -1.24 1.77
C LYS A 102 20.01 -1.12 0.25
N SER A 103 19.58 -2.19 -0.41
CA SER A 103 19.32 -2.23 -1.86
C SER A 103 18.10 -1.39 -2.21
N VAL A 104 17.03 -1.47 -1.41
CA VAL A 104 15.85 -0.60 -1.52
C VAL A 104 16.24 0.87 -1.30
N HIS A 105 17.00 1.18 -0.24
CA HIS A 105 17.52 2.53 -0.03
C HIS A 105 18.38 3.00 -1.23
N ASN A 106 19.18 2.13 -1.81
CA ASN A 106 20.03 2.47 -2.95
C ASN A 106 19.35 2.25 -4.32
N ALA A 107 18.03 2.09 -4.35
CA ALA A 107 17.31 1.82 -5.59
C ALA A 107 17.48 3.00 -6.57
N ARG A 108 17.79 2.67 -7.83
CA ARG A 108 17.90 3.68 -8.89
C ARG A 108 16.52 4.19 -9.25
N ARG A 109 16.44 5.48 -9.54
CA ARG A 109 15.21 6.14 -9.95
C ARG A 109 15.32 6.57 -11.41
N SER A 110 14.29 6.31 -12.17
CA SER A 110 14.09 6.86 -13.51
C SER A 110 12.65 7.34 -13.67
N HIS A 111 12.40 8.20 -14.65
CA HIS A 111 11.07 8.70 -14.93
C HIS A 111 10.84 8.84 -16.44
N ALA A 112 9.58 8.70 -16.85
CA ALA A 112 9.17 8.85 -18.23
C ALA A 112 8.29 10.09 -18.36
N VAL A 113 8.50 10.85 -19.43
CA VAL A 113 7.81 12.12 -19.73
C VAL A 113 7.28 12.03 -21.17
N GLU A 114 6.10 12.59 -21.42
CA GLU A 114 5.61 12.78 -22.79
C GLU A 114 6.46 13.85 -23.48
N LEU A 115 7.02 13.51 -24.64
CA LEU A 115 7.71 14.49 -25.46
C LEU A 115 6.67 15.40 -26.12
N PRO A 116 6.96 16.71 -26.24
CA PRO A 116 6.10 17.59 -27.01
C PRO A 116 6.01 17.08 -28.46
N ASP A 117 4.82 17.18 -29.05
CA ASP A 117 4.62 16.90 -30.47
C ASP A 117 5.38 17.97 -31.28
N ASP A 118 6.58 17.63 -31.74
CA ASP A 118 7.30 18.47 -32.70
C ASP A 118 6.70 18.24 -34.10
N ASP A 119 5.97 19.26 -34.55
CA ASP A 119 5.49 19.55 -35.92
C ASP A 119 4.19 18.87 -36.39
N GLU A 120 3.22 19.71 -36.81
CA GLU A 120 1.82 19.38 -37.15
C GLU A 120 1.64 18.49 -38.40
N ARG A 121 2.72 17.97 -39.00
CA ARG A 121 2.63 17.32 -40.32
C ARG A 121 2.83 15.82 -40.35
N ILE A 122 3.24 15.16 -39.27
CA ILE A 122 3.28 13.70 -39.27
C ILE A 122 2.88 13.16 -37.88
N LYS A 123 1.58 12.85 -37.71
CA LYS A 123 1.05 12.14 -36.52
C LYS A 123 1.57 10.70 -36.46
N THR A 124 2.84 10.51 -36.08
CA THR A 124 3.43 9.18 -35.88
C THR A 124 3.92 9.04 -34.44
N GLY A 125 2.98 8.74 -33.55
CA GLY A 125 3.25 8.22 -32.20
C GLY A 125 3.74 9.26 -31.19
N THR A 126 2.92 9.52 -30.16
CA THR A 126 3.33 10.20 -28.93
C THR A 126 4.57 9.50 -28.36
N GLY A 127 5.74 10.10 -28.52
CA GLY A 127 7.00 9.56 -28.03
C GLY A 127 7.13 9.78 -26.52
N MET A 128 7.59 8.77 -25.79
CA MET A 128 7.86 8.88 -24.35
C MET A 128 9.37 8.90 -24.13
N GLY A 129 9.89 9.99 -23.55
CA GLY A 129 11.29 10.13 -23.17
C GLY A 129 11.53 9.53 -21.79
N VAL A 130 12.58 8.73 -21.62
CA VAL A 130 12.98 8.18 -20.31
C VAL A 130 14.23 8.89 -19.83
N HIS A 131 14.17 9.43 -18.63
CA HIS A 131 15.24 10.18 -17.99
C HIS A 131 15.64 9.53 -16.67
N GLU A 132 16.94 9.49 -16.38
CA GLU A 132 17.45 9.03 -15.09
C GLU A 132 17.26 10.12 -14.01
N GLY A 133 17.03 9.69 -12.77
CA GLY A 133 16.93 10.57 -11.62
C GLY A 133 15.51 11.07 -11.34
N LYS A 134 15.44 12.10 -10.48
CA LYS A 134 14.19 12.71 -10.05
C LYS A 134 13.67 13.63 -11.16
N PRO A 135 12.36 13.58 -11.50
CA PRO A 135 11.78 14.52 -12.44
C PRO A 135 11.94 15.96 -11.94
N GLU A 136 12.20 16.87 -12.87
CA GLU A 136 12.29 18.32 -12.60
C GLU A 136 10.99 18.84 -12.01
N GLN A 137 9.87 18.34 -12.54
CA GLN A 137 8.53 18.69 -12.11
C GLN A 137 7.82 17.45 -11.55
N SER A 138 7.25 17.56 -10.35
CA SER A 138 6.40 16.50 -9.77
C SER A 138 4.95 16.64 -10.21
N TRP A 139 4.15 15.58 -10.08
CA TRP A 139 2.69 15.69 -10.20
C TRP A 139 2.13 16.78 -9.27
N SER A 140 1.21 17.58 -9.80
CA SER A 140 0.46 18.60 -9.08
C SER A 140 -0.79 17.97 -8.43
N TYR A 141 -1.07 18.40 -7.20
CA TYR A 141 -2.27 17.98 -6.48
C TYR A 141 -2.95 19.18 -5.84
N ARG A 142 -4.28 19.22 -5.92
CA ARG A 142 -5.12 20.17 -5.21
C ARG A 142 -5.76 19.51 -3.99
N LYS A 143 -5.95 20.29 -2.92
CA LYS A 143 -6.68 19.81 -1.74
C LYS A 143 -8.17 19.89 -2.00
N VAL A 144 -8.85 18.76 -1.79
CA VAL A 144 -10.32 18.66 -1.80
C VAL A 144 -10.73 18.04 -0.47
N GLY A 145 -11.20 18.88 0.45
CA GLY A 145 -11.47 18.48 1.84
C GLY A 145 -10.24 17.87 2.52
N ASN A 146 -10.37 16.62 2.98
CA ASN A 146 -9.29 15.86 3.63
C ASN A 146 -8.46 14.99 2.65
N THR A 147 -8.74 15.10 1.36
CA THR A 147 -8.10 14.31 0.30
C THR A 147 -7.32 15.19 -0.68
N LEU A 148 -6.41 14.56 -1.43
CA LEU A 148 -5.72 15.17 -2.56
C LEU A 148 -6.35 14.67 -3.86
N GLU A 149 -6.54 15.56 -4.83
CA GLU A 149 -6.89 15.20 -6.21
C GLU A 149 -5.76 15.65 -7.14
N LYS A 150 -5.54 14.89 -8.21
CA LYS A 150 -4.60 15.28 -9.26
C LYS A 150 -5.10 16.59 -9.89
N ASP A 151 -4.21 17.57 -10.01
CA ASP A 151 -4.55 18.88 -10.56
C ASP A 151 -4.14 18.94 -12.03
N ASP A 152 -5.04 18.43 -12.89
CA ASP A 152 -4.86 18.33 -14.35
C ASP A 152 -5.33 19.58 -15.11
N ALA A 153 -5.92 20.56 -14.41
CA ALA A 153 -6.54 21.74 -15.04
C ALA A 153 -5.57 22.91 -15.23
N VAL A 154 -4.36 22.84 -14.65
CA VAL A 154 -3.36 23.90 -14.76
C VAL A 154 -2.44 23.59 -15.93
N GLN A 155 -2.51 24.39 -16.99
CA GLN A 155 -1.48 24.44 -18.03
C GLN A 155 -0.18 24.90 -17.35
N GLN A 156 0.71 23.96 -17.08
CA GLN A 156 1.98 24.25 -16.40
C GLN A 156 2.94 24.87 -17.43
N CYS A 157 3.37 26.12 -17.25
CA CYS A 157 4.54 26.64 -17.95
C CYS A 157 5.79 26.02 -17.31
N GLY A 158 6.34 24.96 -17.91
CA GLY A 158 7.50 24.22 -17.38
C GLY A 158 7.71 22.86 -18.07
N SER A 159 8.69 22.10 -17.56
CA SER A 159 8.97 20.72 -18.00
C SER A 159 7.78 19.80 -17.70
N ALA A 160 7.38 18.95 -18.63
CA ALA A 160 6.18 18.13 -18.45
C ALA A 160 6.30 17.21 -17.22
N PRO A 161 5.25 17.06 -16.40
CA PRO A 161 5.29 16.14 -15.27
C PRO A 161 5.47 14.70 -15.77
N PRO A 162 6.08 13.82 -14.96
CA PRO A 162 6.28 12.44 -15.35
C PRO A 162 4.94 11.74 -15.58
N VAL A 163 4.87 10.87 -16.59
CA VAL A 163 3.76 9.92 -16.75
C VAL A 163 3.93 8.76 -15.77
N LEU A 164 5.19 8.34 -15.56
CA LEU A 164 5.55 7.19 -14.74
C LEU A 164 6.94 7.39 -14.13
N MET A 165 7.13 6.98 -12.88
CA MET A 165 8.46 6.77 -12.31
C MET A 165 8.72 5.29 -12.13
N VAL A 166 9.99 4.88 -12.24
CA VAL A 166 10.45 3.51 -12.03
C VAL A 166 11.52 3.53 -10.94
N LEU A 167 11.40 2.63 -9.97
CA LEU A 167 12.42 2.38 -8.96
C LEU A 167 13.00 0.97 -9.13
N ALA A 168 14.29 0.90 -9.45
CA ALA A 168 15.01 -0.33 -9.71
C ALA A 168 15.91 -0.72 -8.53
N SER A 169 15.59 -1.83 -7.86
CA SER A 169 16.35 -2.42 -6.74
C SER A 169 17.11 -3.66 -7.24
N GLU A 170 18.42 -3.70 -7.04
CA GLU A 170 19.28 -4.81 -7.46
C GLU A 170 18.85 -6.15 -6.84
N LYS A 171 18.54 -6.13 -5.54
CA LYS A 171 18.03 -7.30 -4.81
C LYS A 171 16.51 -7.44 -4.89
N GLY A 172 15.84 -6.56 -5.63
CA GLY A 172 14.39 -6.50 -5.73
C GLY A 172 13.67 -5.92 -4.52
N TRP A 173 12.35 -5.93 -4.60
CA TRP A 173 11.45 -5.28 -3.64
C TRP A 173 10.76 -6.28 -2.72
N PRO A 174 10.66 -6.01 -1.40
CA PRO A 174 10.12 -6.94 -0.40
C PRO A 174 8.58 -7.04 -0.49
N TYR A 175 8.11 -7.69 -1.56
CA TYR A 175 6.70 -7.75 -1.93
C TYR A 175 6.10 -9.17 -1.89
N SER A 176 6.87 -10.24 -2.13
CA SER A 176 6.44 -11.64 -1.90
C SER A 176 7.58 -12.61 -2.24
N TRP A 177 8.28 -13.15 -1.25
CA TRP A 177 9.39 -14.10 -1.49
C TRP A 177 8.92 -15.55 -1.67
N HIS A 178 7.81 -15.95 -1.05
CA HIS A 178 7.36 -17.37 -1.06
C HIS A 178 6.81 -17.88 -2.40
N THR A 179 6.61 -17.01 -3.40
CA THR A 179 5.92 -17.40 -4.65
C THR A 179 6.73 -17.11 -5.91
N ILE A 180 7.88 -16.43 -5.81
CA ILE A 180 8.65 -16.00 -6.97
C ILE A 180 10.13 -16.23 -6.70
N GLN A 181 10.78 -17.00 -7.58
CA GLN A 181 12.23 -17.27 -7.50
C GLN A 181 13.08 -16.00 -7.65
N ASP A 182 12.51 -14.93 -8.23
CA ASP A 182 13.11 -13.61 -8.38
C ASP A 182 12.16 -12.51 -7.86
N LEU A 183 12.60 -11.72 -6.87
CA LEU A 183 11.85 -10.54 -6.46
C LEU A 183 11.70 -9.58 -7.64
N PRO A 184 10.56 -8.88 -7.79
CA PRO A 184 10.45 -7.82 -8.78
C PRO A 184 11.56 -6.80 -8.52
N LYS A 185 12.38 -6.55 -9.54
CA LYS A 185 13.49 -5.57 -9.47
C LYS A 185 12.99 -4.15 -9.67
N ASP A 186 11.91 -4.00 -10.44
CA ASP A 186 11.35 -2.71 -10.79
C ASP A 186 9.99 -2.49 -10.14
N VAL A 187 9.78 -1.29 -9.58
CA VAL A 187 8.51 -0.81 -9.05
C VAL A 187 8.06 0.42 -9.83
N PHE A 188 6.81 0.40 -10.28
CA PHE A 188 6.21 1.45 -11.09
C PHE A 188 5.37 2.39 -10.24
N VAL A 189 5.69 3.67 -10.25
CA VAL A 189 5.05 4.71 -9.45
C VAL A 189 4.32 5.66 -10.38
N ASN A 190 3.00 5.68 -10.27
CA ASN A 190 2.15 6.63 -10.98
C ASN A 190 1.71 7.77 -10.04
N CYS A 191 0.94 8.71 -10.59
CA CYS A 191 0.37 9.82 -9.83
C CYS A 191 -0.44 9.36 -8.61
N GLU A 192 -1.11 8.21 -8.66
CA GLU A 192 -1.91 7.69 -7.54
C GLU A 192 -1.05 7.18 -6.40
N VAL A 193 0.04 6.48 -6.72
CA VAL A 193 1.02 6.03 -5.73
C VAL A 193 1.74 7.22 -5.09
N GLU A 194 2.13 8.21 -5.88
CA GLU A 194 2.71 9.45 -5.35
C GLU A 194 1.73 10.21 -4.44
N ARG A 195 0.44 10.22 -4.78
CA ARG A 195 -0.62 10.83 -3.95
C ARG A 195 -0.73 10.18 -2.57
N VAL A 196 -0.58 8.85 -2.51
CA VAL A 196 -0.50 8.11 -1.24
C VAL A 196 0.71 8.58 -0.44
N TRP A 197 1.87 8.73 -1.08
CA TRP A 197 3.06 9.25 -0.42
C TRP A 197 2.85 10.68 0.12
N GLN A 198 2.27 11.60 -0.65
CA GLN A 198 2.00 12.97 -0.17
C GLN A 198 1.09 12.98 1.07
N THR A 199 0.15 12.05 1.13
CA THR A 199 -0.72 11.86 2.30
C THR A 199 0.07 11.41 3.53
N VAL A 200 0.92 10.38 3.38
CA VAL A 200 1.78 9.85 4.45
C VAL A 200 2.82 10.88 4.89
N LYS A 201 3.42 11.61 3.94
CA LYS A 201 4.37 12.69 4.20
C LYS A 201 3.76 13.80 5.04
N GLY A 202 2.48 14.14 4.81
CA GLY A 202 1.74 15.07 5.65
C GLY A 202 1.63 14.60 7.11
N ASP A 203 1.36 13.31 7.32
CA ASP A 203 1.30 12.72 8.66
C ASP A 203 2.67 12.67 9.35
N VAL A 204 3.72 12.28 8.63
CA VAL A 204 5.10 12.26 9.14
C VAL A 204 5.54 13.68 9.51
N THR A 205 5.20 14.68 8.69
CA THR A 205 5.52 16.09 8.96
C THR A 205 4.78 16.61 10.19
N ALA A 206 3.49 16.30 10.31
CA ALA A 206 2.70 16.67 11.49
C ALA A 206 3.26 16.03 12.76
N TRP A 207 3.63 14.74 12.71
CA TRP A 207 4.24 14.02 13.82
C TRP A 207 5.57 14.64 14.26
N SER A 208 6.36 15.14 13.31
CA SER A 208 7.68 15.72 13.57
C SER A 208 7.64 17.18 14.07
N SER A 209 6.46 17.81 14.14
CA SER A 209 6.34 19.21 14.53
C SER A 209 6.56 19.39 16.05
N SER A 210 7.25 20.47 16.42
CA SER A 210 7.63 20.80 17.82
C SER A 210 6.45 21.20 18.71
N HIS A 211 5.25 21.37 18.15
CA HIS A 211 4.02 21.64 18.89
C HIS A 211 3.46 20.36 19.52
N ARG A 212 4.25 19.75 20.42
CA ARG A 212 3.83 18.64 21.29
C ARG A 212 2.76 19.15 22.27
N GLY A 213 1.52 19.27 21.80
CA GLY A 213 0.40 18.89 22.63
C GLY A 213 0.54 17.41 22.95
N THR A 214 0.25 17.02 24.19
CA THR A 214 0.40 15.67 24.76
C THR A 214 -0.38 14.56 24.04
N ASP A 215 -1.04 14.85 22.92
CA ASP A 215 -2.17 14.07 22.40
C ASP A 215 -2.00 13.62 20.92
N PHE A 216 -0.83 13.75 20.30
CA PHE A 216 -0.67 13.33 18.91
C PHE A 216 -0.61 11.80 18.77
N LYS A 217 -1.72 11.19 18.36
CA LYS A 217 -1.82 9.74 18.06
C LYS A 217 -1.47 9.47 16.59
N PRO A 218 -0.66 8.44 16.28
CA PRO A 218 -0.37 8.05 14.90
C PRO A 218 -1.67 7.74 14.16
N LYS A 219 -1.85 8.36 12.99
CA LYS A 219 -3.04 8.15 12.15
C LYS A 219 -2.94 6.82 11.43
N ARG A 220 -3.97 5.99 11.58
CA ARG A 220 -4.11 4.75 10.80
C ARG A 220 -4.63 5.12 9.40
N ARG A 221 -3.89 4.73 8.36
CA ARG A 221 -4.26 4.91 6.95
C ARG A 221 -4.52 3.53 6.34
N VAL A 222 -5.61 3.40 5.60
CA VAL A 222 -5.94 2.18 4.86
C VAL A 222 -6.01 2.53 3.38
N LEU A 223 -5.19 1.87 2.55
CA LEU A 223 -5.22 2.02 1.10
C LEU A 223 -6.13 0.95 0.48
N ILE A 224 -7.30 1.38 0.02
CA ILE A 224 -8.28 0.52 -0.66
C ILE A 224 -8.22 0.79 -2.16
N GLY A 225 -8.43 -0.24 -2.96
CA GLY A 225 -8.52 -0.12 -4.41
C GLY A 225 -8.66 -1.48 -5.07
N THR A 226 -8.77 -1.49 -6.39
CA THR A 226 -9.04 -2.71 -7.16
C THR A 226 -7.94 -3.77 -6.97
N PRO A 227 -8.30 -5.05 -6.77
CA PRO A 227 -7.35 -6.15 -6.78
C PRO A 227 -6.49 -6.15 -8.06
N GLY A 228 -5.21 -6.50 -7.95
CA GLY A 228 -4.30 -6.60 -9.10
C GLY A 228 -3.72 -5.28 -9.64
N ILE A 229 -4.15 -4.11 -9.15
CA ILE A 229 -3.64 -2.79 -9.64
C ILE A 229 -2.29 -2.39 -9.01
N GLY A 230 -1.69 -3.26 -8.18
CA GLY A 230 -0.37 -2.99 -7.60
C GLY A 230 -0.40 -2.08 -6.36
N LYS A 231 -1.48 -2.08 -5.57
CA LYS A 231 -1.52 -1.36 -4.28
C LYS A 231 -0.35 -1.75 -3.38
N SER A 232 -0.12 -3.05 -3.27
CA SER A 232 0.83 -3.63 -2.35
C SER A 232 2.23 -3.68 -2.98
N VAL A 233 2.35 -4.01 -4.28
CA VAL A 233 3.63 -3.96 -5.03
C VAL A 233 4.13 -2.53 -5.10
N ASN A 234 3.31 -1.63 -5.66
CA ASN A 234 3.79 -0.32 -6.04
C ASN A 234 3.71 0.64 -4.86
N ALA A 235 2.55 0.78 -4.21
CA ALA A 235 2.43 1.74 -3.12
C ALA A 235 3.16 1.28 -1.85
N GLY A 236 3.10 -0.01 -1.51
CA GLY A 236 3.84 -0.56 -0.36
C GLY A 236 5.36 -0.35 -0.49
N SER A 237 5.93 -0.77 -1.62
CA SER A 237 7.36 -0.61 -1.89
C SER A 237 7.77 0.86 -2.01
N TYR A 238 6.96 1.69 -2.65
CA TYR A 238 7.24 3.12 -2.77
C TYR A 238 7.24 3.85 -1.42
N LEU A 239 6.27 3.52 -0.55
CA LEU A 239 6.22 4.05 0.81
C LEU A 239 7.46 3.64 1.60
N LEU A 240 7.87 2.37 1.51
CA LEU A 240 9.10 1.89 2.16
C LEU A 240 10.32 2.68 1.69
N TYR A 241 10.49 2.83 0.37
CA TYR A 241 11.58 3.62 -0.22
C TYR A 241 11.59 5.06 0.32
N GLN A 242 10.45 5.74 0.26
CA GLN A 242 10.34 7.15 0.67
C GLN A 242 10.56 7.33 2.18
N LEU A 243 10.05 6.42 3.02
CA LEU A 243 10.27 6.45 4.46
C LEU A 243 11.74 6.19 4.83
N LEU A 244 12.45 5.37 4.07
CA LEU A 244 13.89 5.17 4.22
C LEU A 244 14.72 6.41 3.80
N HIS A 245 14.13 7.32 3.03
CA HIS A 245 14.74 8.60 2.63
C HIS A 245 14.20 9.78 3.43
N CYS A 246 13.33 9.53 4.41
CA CYS A 246 12.96 10.54 5.38
C CYS A 246 14.14 10.86 6.29
N ASP A 247 14.14 12.10 6.76
CA ASP A 247 15.07 12.56 7.78
C ASP A 247 15.05 11.63 9.00
N ALA A 248 16.21 11.07 9.34
CA ALA A 248 16.38 10.15 10.46
C ALA A 248 15.98 10.77 11.81
N THR A 249 16.02 12.11 11.95
CA THR A 249 15.53 12.80 13.14
C THR A 249 14.01 12.70 13.30
N LYS A 250 13.29 12.48 12.19
CA LYS A 250 11.83 12.38 12.11
C LYS A 250 11.34 10.94 12.22
N LEU A 251 12.08 10.00 11.63
CA LEU A 251 11.76 8.57 11.64
C LEU A 251 13.03 7.78 11.89
N GLN A 252 13.12 7.06 13.02
CA GLN A 252 14.28 6.24 13.39
C GLN A 252 14.17 4.79 12.91
N VAL A 253 12.93 4.27 12.84
CA VAL A 253 12.65 2.87 12.51
C VAL A 253 11.45 2.83 11.58
N VAL A 254 11.57 2.02 10.52
CA VAL A 254 10.47 1.71 9.60
C VAL A 254 10.25 0.21 9.62
N VAL A 255 9.03 -0.18 9.96
CA VAL A 255 8.60 -1.59 9.91
C VAL A 255 7.73 -1.77 8.68
N HIS A 256 8.09 -2.73 7.84
CA HIS A 256 7.31 -3.16 6.67
C HIS A 256 6.87 -4.61 6.87
N CYS A 257 5.56 -4.82 6.87
CA CYS A 257 4.96 -6.15 7.02
C CYS A 257 4.24 -6.53 5.74
N PHE A 258 4.46 -7.77 5.27
CA PHE A 258 3.71 -8.33 4.15
C PHE A 258 3.27 -9.75 4.49
N GLY A 259 1.96 -10.00 4.43
CA GLY A 259 1.39 -11.26 4.91
C GLY A 259 1.72 -11.47 6.39
N GLU A 260 2.31 -12.63 6.70
CA GLU A 260 2.71 -13.05 8.06
C GLU A 260 4.18 -12.69 8.38
N GLU A 261 4.91 -12.07 7.44
CA GLU A 261 6.32 -11.74 7.59
C GLU A 261 6.53 -10.26 7.96
N MET A 262 7.29 -10.02 9.03
CA MET A 262 7.64 -8.68 9.52
C MET A 262 9.11 -8.37 9.23
N ARG A 263 9.38 -7.27 8.53
CA ARG A 263 10.74 -6.78 8.28
C ARG A 263 10.92 -5.40 8.91
N THR A 264 12.02 -5.25 9.65
CA THR A 264 12.38 -3.98 10.28
C THR A 264 13.58 -3.40 9.53
N CYS A 265 13.40 -2.21 8.94
CA CYS A 265 14.49 -1.43 8.37
C CYS A 265 14.78 -0.24 9.29
N LEU A 266 16.06 0.02 9.55
CA LEU A 266 16.49 1.23 10.23
C LEU A 266 16.74 2.31 9.18
N THR A 267 16.26 3.52 9.43
CA THR A 267 16.52 4.72 8.58
C THR A 267 17.96 5.25 8.73
N ARG A 268 18.79 4.54 9.52
CA ARG A 268 20.13 4.91 10.02
C ARG A 268 20.14 6.16 10.93
N PRO A 269 21.05 6.27 11.90
CA PRO A 269 21.21 7.48 12.69
C PRO A 269 21.91 8.57 11.87
N ALA A 270 21.59 9.83 12.16
CA ALA A 270 22.42 10.96 11.73
C ALA A 270 23.84 10.78 12.28
N GLY A 271 24.83 10.69 11.39
CA GLY A 271 26.22 10.49 11.77
C GLY A 271 27.17 11.01 10.71
N ARG A 272 27.61 12.26 10.95
CA ARG A 272 28.87 12.94 10.60
C ARG A 272 29.61 12.51 9.33
#